data_AF-A0A6J4T976-F1
#
_entry.id   AF-A0A6J4T976-F1
#
_cell.length_a   1.000
_cell.length_b   1.000
_cell.length_c   1.000
_cell.angle_alpha   90.00
_cell.angle_beta   90.00
_cell.angle_gamma   90.00
#
_symmetry.space_group_name_H-M   'P 1'
#
loop_
_entity.id
_entity.type
_entity.pdbx_description
1 polymer ?
#
loop_
_entity_poly.entity_id
_entity_poly.type
_entity_poly.pdbx_seq_one_letter_code
_entity_poly.pdbx_strand_id
1 'polypeptide(L)'
;CGRVGGLRPPPGQALPVKPKLARATPSAEELLTPPPIARPERVDELQSRNEPRESDRFDLPPPDGGAAPVAETDNQAEQRTDEPGPIKPQ
;
A
#
# COMPACT_ATOMS: atom_id res chain seq x y z
N CYS A 1 11.76 -1.58 -24.27
CA CYS A 1 11.50 -0.62 -25.36
C CYS A 1 10.84 0.63 -24.76
N GLY A 2 11.24 1.83 -25.18
CA GLY A 2 10.70 3.10 -24.67
C GLY A 2 11.81 4.09 -24.29
N ARG A 3 12.18 4.98 -25.22
CA ARG A 3 13.01 6.15 -24.88
C ARG A 3 12.12 7.17 -24.22
N VAL A 4 12.44 7.54 -22.98
CA VAL A 4 11.86 8.72 -22.32
C VAL A 4 12.80 9.88 -22.60
N GLY A 5 12.26 10.97 -23.15
CA GLY A 5 13.00 12.17 -23.46
C GLY A 5 12.06 13.37 -23.45
N GLY A 6 12.63 14.57 -23.36
CA GLY A 6 11.84 15.80 -23.34
C GLY A 6 10.96 15.93 -24.58
N LEU A 7 9.66 16.15 -24.35
CA LEU A 7 8.71 16.40 -25.42
C LEU A 7 8.71 17.89 -25.78
N ARG A 8 8.58 18.17 -27.08
CA ARG A 8 8.40 19.53 -27.61
C ARG A 8 7.16 19.54 -28.50
N PRO A 9 6.44 20.67 -28.56
CA PRO A 9 5.38 20.84 -29.54
C PRO A 9 5.89 20.59 -30.97
N PRO A 10 5.01 20.15 -31.89
CA PRO A 10 5.33 20.11 -33.31
C PRO A 10 5.86 21.46 -33.82
N PRO A 11 6.71 21.47 -34.86
CA PRO A 11 7.24 22.71 -35.42
C PRO A 11 6.10 23.65 -35.82
N GLY A 12 6.21 24.92 -35.42
CA GLY A 12 5.18 25.94 -35.65
C GLY A 12 4.03 25.95 -34.64
N GLN A 13 3.98 25.01 -33.69
CA GLN A 13 2.99 25.01 -32.61
C GLN A 13 3.60 25.55 -31.31
N ALA A 14 2.85 26.40 -30.61
CA ALA A 14 3.19 26.88 -29.28
C ALA A 14 2.62 25.96 -28.20
N LEU A 15 3.09 26.13 -26.96
CA LEU A 15 2.42 25.52 -25.80
C LEU A 15 0.98 26.05 -25.67
N PRO A 16 0.08 25.26 -25.05
CA PRO A 16 -1.26 25.71 -24.73
C PRO A 16 -1.21 27.05 -23.98
N VAL A 17 -2.15 27.93 -24.31
CA VAL A 17 -2.29 29.21 -23.60
C VAL A 17 -2.65 29.00 -22.14
N LYS A 18 -2.23 29.95 -21.30
CA LYS A 18 -2.47 29.91 -19.86
C LYS A 18 -3.96 29.71 -19.53
N PRO A 19 -4.31 28.79 -18.60
CA PRO A 19 -5.66 28.70 -18.06
C PRO A 19 -6.15 30.02 -17.44
N LYS A 20 -7.46 30.30 -17.51
CA LYS A 20 -8.04 31.60 -17.11
C LYS A 20 -7.62 32.09 -15.71
N LEU A 21 -7.45 31.17 -14.77
CA LEU A 21 -7.11 31.47 -13.37
C LEU A 21 -5.63 31.24 -13.02
N ALA A 22 -4.83 30.68 -13.94
CA ALA A 22 -3.42 30.47 -13.67
C ALA A 22 -2.66 31.81 -13.68
N ARG A 23 -1.55 31.91 -12.95
CA ARG A 23 -0.73 33.13 -12.90
C ARG A 23 0.24 33.24 -14.08
N ALA A 24 0.86 32.12 -14.46
CA ALA A 24 1.74 31.99 -15.62
C ALA A 24 1.33 30.80 -16.51
N THR A 25 1.80 30.79 -17.76
CA THR A 25 1.66 29.65 -18.66
C THR A 25 2.50 28.48 -18.15
N PRO A 26 1.95 27.27 -18.03
CA PRO A 26 2.69 26.12 -17.53
C PRO A 26 3.78 25.68 -18.52
N SER A 27 4.88 25.15 -17.98
CA SER A 27 5.95 24.57 -18.78
C SER A 27 5.56 23.20 -19.35
N ALA A 28 6.33 22.70 -20.32
CA ALA A 28 6.10 21.36 -20.87
C ALA A 28 6.25 20.27 -19.79
N GLU A 29 7.16 20.44 -18.85
CA GLU A 29 7.37 19.49 -17.75
C GLU A 29 6.18 19.49 -16.79
N GLU A 30 5.70 20.67 -16.41
CA GLU A 30 4.52 20.82 -15.53
C GLU A 30 3.24 20.22 -16.13
N LEU A 31 3.06 20.29 -17.45
CA LEU A 31 1.91 19.67 -18.14
C LEU A 31 2.00 18.14 -18.17
N LEU A 32 3.21 17.58 -18.10
CA LEU A 32 3.45 16.14 -18.12
C LEU A 32 3.50 15.55 -16.71
N THR A 33 3.71 16.36 -15.68
CA THR A 33 3.71 15.93 -14.29
C THR A 33 2.27 15.83 -13.77
N PRO A 34 1.75 14.62 -13.48
CA PRO A 34 0.42 14.48 -12.90
C PRO A 34 0.40 15.01 -11.46
N PRO A 35 -0.68 15.70 -11.04
CA PRO A 35 -0.81 16.13 -9.65
C PRO A 35 -1.02 14.93 -8.71
N PRO A 36 -0.74 15.08 -7.40
CA PRO A 36 -0.88 13.99 -6.42
C PRO A 36 -2.28 13.36 -6.39
N ILE A 37 -3.33 14.15 -6.61
CA ILE A 37 -4.71 13.64 -6.66
C ILE A 37 -4.98 12.73 -7.88
N ALA A 38 -4.26 12.94 -8.98
CA ALA A 38 -4.43 12.14 -10.20
C ALA A 38 -3.68 10.81 -10.13
N ARG A 39 -2.62 10.74 -9.33
CA ARG A 39 -1.82 9.54 -9.06
C ARG A 39 -1.46 9.50 -7.58
N PRO A 40 -2.44 9.20 -6.70
CA PRO A 40 -2.18 9.16 -5.27
C PRO A 40 -1.17 8.06 -4.97
N GLU A 41 -0.28 8.35 -4.02
CA GLU A 41 0.59 7.34 -3.48
C GLU A 41 -0.27 6.25 -2.82
N ARG A 42 0.02 4.99 -3.15
CA ARG A 42 -0.51 3.91 -2.33
C ARG A 42 0.28 3.93 -1.04
N VAL A 43 -0.35 4.43 0.01
CA VAL A 43 0.11 4.14 1.37
C VAL A 43 -0.30 2.69 1.64
N ASP A 44 0.53 1.77 1.18
CA ASP A 44 0.47 0.39 1.64
C ASP A 44 0.99 0.43 3.08
N GLU A 45 0.14 0.80 4.04
CA GLU A 45 0.40 0.40 5.40
C GLU A 45 0.48 -1.13 5.36
N LEU A 46 1.70 -1.66 5.41
CA LEU A 46 1.94 -3.08 5.66
C LEU A 46 1.52 -3.35 7.11
N GLN A 47 0.23 -3.16 7.42
CA GLN A 47 -0.34 -3.84 8.55
C GLN A 47 -0.23 -5.31 8.18
N SER A 48 0.67 -6.01 8.87
CA SER A 48 0.66 -7.46 8.97
C SER A 48 -0.68 -7.84 9.59
N ARG A 49 -1.75 -7.90 8.79
CA ARG A 49 -3.10 -8.28 9.22
C ARG A 49 -3.20 -9.81 9.28
N ASN A 50 -2.24 -10.44 9.93
CA ASN A 50 -2.23 -11.86 10.23
C ASN A 50 -2.36 -12.09 11.74
N GLU A 51 -3.13 -11.25 12.42
CA GLU A 51 -3.60 -11.62 13.75
C GLU A 51 -4.68 -12.69 13.58
N PRO A 52 -4.59 -13.84 14.26
CA PRO A 52 -5.66 -14.82 14.30
C PRO A 52 -6.97 -14.14 14.70
N ARG A 53 -8.06 -14.46 13.99
CA ARG A 53 -9.39 -13.99 14.38
C ARG A 53 -9.87 -14.76 15.60
N GLU A 54 -10.63 -14.10 16.47
CA GLU A 54 -11.39 -14.82 17.49
C GLU A 54 -12.35 -15.82 16.84
N SER A 55 -12.62 -16.92 17.55
CA SER A 55 -13.55 -17.94 17.09
C SER A 55 -14.96 -17.36 16.91
N ASP A 56 -15.66 -17.79 15.86
CA ASP A 56 -17.02 -17.32 15.61
C ASP A 56 -17.98 -17.91 16.66
N ARG A 57 -18.65 -17.04 17.41
CA ARG A 57 -19.63 -17.43 18.43
C ARG A 57 -20.84 -18.19 17.84
N PHE A 58 -21.07 -18.09 16.53
CA PHE A 58 -22.19 -18.69 15.83
C PHE A 58 -21.79 -19.87 14.94
N ASP A 59 -20.58 -20.42 15.11
CA ASP A 59 -20.18 -21.66 14.43
C ASP A 59 -20.94 -22.85 15.01
N LEU A 60 -22.14 -23.10 14.47
CA LEU A 60 -23.03 -24.16 14.92
C LEU A 60 -22.59 -25.52 14.34
N PRO A 61 -22.73 -26.62 15.10
CA PRO A 61 -22.45 -27.96 14.60
C PRO A 61 -23.38 -28.34 13.43
N PRO A 62 -22.93 -29.24 12.52
CA PRO A 62 -23.78 -29.80 11.47
C PRO A 62 -25.03 -30.52 12.03
N PRO A 63 -26.12 -30.61 11.25
CA PRO A 63 -27.44 -31.08 11.72
C PRO A 63 -27.50 -32.57 12.09
N ASP A 64 -26.48 -33.35 11.71
CA ASP A 64 -26.31 -34.77 12.09
C ASP A 64 -25.68 -34.94 13.49
N GLY A 65 -25.38 -33.84 14.19
CA GLY A 65 -24.87 -33.84 15.55
C GLY A 65 -23.35 -34.02 15.66
N GLY A 66 -22.61 -33.88 14.56
CA GLY A 66 -21.15 -33.80 14.59
C GLY A 66 -20.66 -32.56 15.37
N ALA A 67 -19.49 -32.62 16.01
CA ALA A 67 -18.92 -31.45 16.68
C ALA A 67 -18.55 -30.36 15.66
N ALA A 68 -18.81 -29.10 15.98
CA ALA A 68 -18.17 -27.99 15.27
C ALA A 68 -16.64 -28.12 15.48
N PRO A 69 -15.81 -27.84 14.45
CA PRO A 69 -14.37 -27.89 14.62
C PRO A 69 -13.96 -26.86 15.68
N VAL A 70 -13.48 -27.31 16.83
CA VAL A 70 -12.90 -26.45 17.86
C VAL A 70 -11.67 -25.77 17.27
N ALA A 71 -11.74 -24.45 17.12
CA ALA A 71 -10.54 -23.64 16.91
C ALA A 71 -9.74 -23.67 18.22
N GLU A 72 -8.74 -24.54 18.29
CA GLU A 72 -7.82 -24.65 19.42
C GLU A 72 -7.02 -23.34 19.54
N THR A 73 -7.35 -22.52 20.54
CA THR A 73 -6.44 -21.49 21.04
C THR A 73 -5.32 -22.18 21.81
N ASP A 74 -4.27 -22.59 21.08
CA ASP A 74 -3.00 -22.91 21.69
C ASP A 74 -2.24 -21.62 21.98
N ASN A 75 -2.43 -21.13 23.20
CA ASN A 75 -1.48 -20.24 23.85
C ASN A 75 -0.13 -20.98 24.01
N GLN A 76 0.74 -20.90 23.01
CA GLN A 76 2.19 -21.08 23.18
C GLN A 76 2.87 -19.71 23.20
N ALA A 77 2.53 -18.93 24.23
CA ALA A 77 3.59 -18.20 24.90
C ALA A 77 4.53 -19.25 25.52
N GLU A 78 5.84 -19.03 25.47
CA GLU A 78 6.92 -19.90 25.97
C GLU A 78 7.41 -20.99 24.99
N GLN A 79 8.28 -20.59 24.05
CA GLN A 79 9.57 -21.25 23.77
C GLN A 79 10.30 -20.56 22.60
N ARG A 80 10.81 -19.36 22.86
CA ARG A 80 11.98 -18.86 22.12
C ARG A 80 13.03 -18.49 23.15
N THR A 81 13.93 -19.42 23.42
CA THR A 81 15.19 -19.10 24.11
C THR A 81 16.05 -18.28 23.16
N ASP A 82 15.73 -16.99 23.03
CA ASP A 82 16.66 -16.01 22.47
C ASP A 82 17.51 -15.51 23.64
N GLU A 83 18.58 -16.25 23.98
CA GLU A 83 19.65 -15.73 24.82
C GLU A 83 20.28 -14.51 24.12
N PRO A 84 20.23 -13.30 24.71
CA PRO A 84 20.90 -12.16 24.12
C PRO A 84 22.41 -12.25 24.40
N GLY A 85 23.17 -12.67 23.39
CA GLY A 85 24.63 -12.49 23.40
C GLY A 85 24.99 -11.00 23.57
N PRO A 86 26.08 -10.65 24.29
CA PRO A 86 26.35 -9.27 24.66
C PRO A 86 26.74 -8.45 23.43
N ILE A 87 25.86 -7.52 23.04
CA ILE A 87 26.18 -6.46 22.08
C ILE A 87 27.07 -5.43 22.77
N LYS A 88 28.34 -5.36 22.36
CA LYS A 88 29.24 -4.25 22.71
C LYS A 88 28.99 -3.09 21.74
N PRO A 89 28.78 -1.86 22.22
CA PRO A 89 28.66 -0.69 21.34
C PRO A 89 30.03 -0.28 20.79
N GLN A 90 30.07 0.15 19.53
CA GLN A 90 31.14 0.93 18.90
C GLN A 90 30.56 2.27 18.46
#